data_AF-A0A7X0AWU1-F1
#
_entry.id   AF-A0A7X0AWU1-F1
#
_cell.length_a   1.000
_cell.length_b   1.000
_cell.length_c   1.000
_cell.angle_alpha   90.00
_cell.angle_beta   90.00
_cell.angle_gamma   90.00
#
_symmetry.space_group_name_H-M   'P 1'
#
loop_
_entity.id
_entity.type
_entity.pdbx_description
1 polymer ?
#
loop_
_entity_poly.entity_id
_entity_poly.type
_entity_poly.pdbx_seq_one_letter_code
_entity_poly.pdbx_strand_id
1 'polypeptide(L)'
;MKLADLEWLVMPPLLAEHYRIYRDGNQPVGVATGAAYLSEEAEGRLTGGGRPQVGDWKSGDRCWIVDLVASTTMAENLLAPRILDDLRQTALKGKTFKLQQTDPKAGERKAEEVAGGVND
;
A
#
# COMPACT_ATOMS: atom_id res chain seq x y z
N MET A 1 -19.31 -5.45 -3.68
CA MET A 1 -18.04 -5.73 -4.39
C MET A 1 -18.27 -6.94 -5.29
N LYS A 2 -17.96 -6.84 -6.59
CA LYS A 2 -18.04 -7.96 -7.53
C LYS A 2 -16.68 -8.64 -7.65
N LEU A 3 -16.63 -9.89 -8.13
CA LEU A 3 -15.37 -10.62 -8.32
C LEU A 3 -14.39 -9.87 -9.22
N ALA A 4 -14.89 -9.28 -10.31
CA ALA A 4 -14.08 -8.48 -11.22
C ALA A 4 -13.38 -7.29 -10.51
N ASP A 5 -14.03 -6.68 -9.51
CA ASP A 5 -13.43 -5.57 -8.75
C ASP A 5 -12.27 -6.05 -7.86
N LEU A 6 -12.37 -7.29 -7.36
CA LEU A 6 -11.35 -7.94 -6.53
C LEU A 6 -10.17 -8.40 -7.39
N GLU A 7 -10.44 -9.04 -8.53
CA GLU A 7 -9.40 -9.42 -9.51
C GLU A 7 -8.60 -8.18 -9.91
N TRP A 8 -9.29 -7.08 -10.21
CA TRP A 8 -8.63 -5.85 -10.61
C TRP A 8 -7.84 -5.18 -9.45
N LEU A 9 -8.25 -5.37 -8.20
CA LEU A 9 -7.52 -4.90 -7.02
C LEU A 9 -6.24 -5.72 -6.76
N VAL A 10 -6.31 -7.04 -6.98
CA VAL A 10 -5.29 -7.98 -6.49
C VAL A 10 -4.35 -8.46 -7.59
N MET A 11 -4.81 -8.61 -8.84
CA MET A 11 -3.98 -9.13 -9.93
C MET A 11 -2.81 -8.20 -10.29
N PRO A 12 -2.98 -6.87 -10.43
CA PRO A 12 -1.86 -5.99 -10.75
C PRO A 12 -0.68 -6.06 -9.75
N PRO A 13 -0.88 -5.95 -8.41
CA PRO A 13 0.23 -6.11 -7.46
C PRO A 13 0.84 -7.51 -7.47
N LEU A 14 0.01 -8.56 -7.64
CA LEU A 14 0.52 -9.93 -7.71
C LEU A 14 1.42 -10.14 -8.93
N LEU A 15 0.99 -9.70 -10.11
CA LEU A 15 1.77 -9.80 -11.36
C LEU A 15 3.04 -8.95 -11.32
N ALA A 16 3.00 -7.82 -10.60
CA ALA A 16 4.17 -7.00 -10.37
C ALA A 16 5.11 -7.56 -9.28
N GLU A 17 4.70 -8.60 -8.56
CA GLU A 17 5.35 -9.13 -7.34
C GLU A 17 5.49 -8.06 -6.23
N HIS A 18 4.60 -7.07 -6.23
CA HIS A 18 4.56 -5.95 -5.32
C HIS A 18 3.52 -6.21 -4.23
N TYR A 19 3.74 -7.23 -3.41
CA TYR A 19 2.87 -7.56 -2.28
C TYR A 19 3.66 -8.17 -1.13
N ARG A 20 3.11 -8.06 0.08
CA ARG A 20 3.67 -8.68 1.28
C ARG A 20 2.54 -9.18 2.16
N ILE A 21 2.66 -10.43 2.60
CA ILE A 21 1.69 -11.09 3.49
C ILE A 21 2.29 -11.16 4.87
N TYR A 22 1.57 -10.62 5.85
CA TYR A 22 1.96 -10.66 7.26
C TYR A 22 1.22 -11.80 7.95
N ARG A 23 1.96 -12.57 8.75
CA ARG A 23 1.47 -13.78 9.42
C ARG A 23 1.74 -13.73 10.91
N ASP A 24 0.81 -14.25 11.69
CA ASP A 24 1.00 -14.62 13.09
C ASP A 24 0.95 -16.15 13.18
N GLY A 25 2.11 -16.77 13.42
CA GLY A 25 2.30 -18.20 13.21
C GLY A 25 1.90 -18.63 11.79
N ASN A 26 0.88 -19.50 11.68
CA ASN A 26 0.37 -19.96 10.38
C ASN A 26 -0.81 -19.12 9.85
N GLN A 27 -1.33 -18.17 10.63
CA GLN A 27 -2.51 -17.39 10.27
C GLN A 27 -2.12 -16.11 9.52
N PRO A 28 -2.67 -15.82 8.34
CA PRO A 28 -2.49 -14.51 7.70
C PRO A 28 -3.27 -13.45 8.47
N VAL A 29 -2.56 -12.41 8.92
CA VAL A 29 -3.12 -11.33 9.76
C VAL A 29 -3.16 -9.97 9.05
N GLY A 30 -2.49 -9.86 7.90
CA GLY A 30 -2.55 -8.66 7.07
C GLY A 30 -1.92 -8.87 5.69
N VAL A 31 -2.29 -7.99 4.76
CA VAL A 31 -1.71 -7.91 3.42
C VAL A 31 -1.41 -6.44 3.14
N ALA A 32 -0.19 -6.17 2.67
CA ALA A 32 0.14 -4.92 2.02
C ALA A 32 0.31 -5.19 0.52
N THR A 33 -0.42 -4.49 -0.35
CA THR A 33 -0.09 -4.42 -1.77
C THR A 33 0.94 -3.29 -1.90
N GLY A 34 2.19 -3.73 -2.03
CA GLY A 34 3.38 -2.96 -1.71
C GLY A 34 3.74 -1.94 -2.78
N ALA A 35 4.38 -0.85 -2.34
CA ALA A 35 5.33 -0.03 -3.10
C ALA A 35 5.22 -0.09 -4.63
N ALA A 36 4.23 0.59 -5.22
CA ALA A 36 4.23 0.87 -6.65
C ALA A 36 5.23 1.99 -6.95
N TYR A 37 6.00 1.84 -8.02
CA TYR A 37 6.86 2.91 -8.55
C TYR A 37 6.16 3.52 -9.76
N LEU A 38 5.41 4.58 -9.50
CA LEU A 38 4.52 5.19 -10.47
C LEU A 38 5.24 6.28 -11.27
N SER A 39 4.88 6.40 -12.54
CA SER A 39 5.10 7.63 -13.31
C SER A 39 4.20 8.76 -12.79
N GLU A 40 4.48 9.99 -13.21
CA GLU A 40 3.64 11.15 -12.88
C GLU A 40 2.19 10.97 -13.37
N GLU A 41 1.99 10.41 -14.56
CA GLU A 41 0.67 10.14 -15.11
C GLU A 41 -0.10 9.11 -14.26
N ALA A 42 0.58 8.03 -13.86
CA ALA A 42 -0.01 6.98 -13.05
C ALA A 42 -0.35 7.48 -11.63
N GLU A 43 0.50 8.32 -11.03
CA GLU A 43 0.20 8.99 -9.76
C GLU A 43 -1.01 9.94 -9.88
N GLY A 44 -1.09 10.72 -10.97
CA GLY A 44 -2.23 11.58 -11.25
C GLY A 44 -3.56 10.81 -11.32
N ARG A 45 -3.54 9.64 -11.94
CA ARG A 45 -4.70 8.72 -11.99
C ARG A 45 -5.09 8.20 -10.61
N LEU A 46 -4.12 7.78 -9.80
CA LEU A 46 -4.35 7.28 -8.44
C LEU A 46 -4.97 8.37 -7.55
N THR A 47 -4.33 9.54 -7.50
CA THR A 47 -4.76 10.69 -6.69
C THR A 47 -6.11 11.27 -7.15
N GLY A 48 -6.43 11.18 -8.45
CA GLY A 48 -7.74 11.52 -9.02
C GLY A 48 -8.88 10.55 -8.68
N GLY A 49 -8.63 9.54 -7.84
CA GLY A 49 -9.63 8.57 -7.41
C GLY A 49 -9.68 7.28 -8.23
N GLY A 50 -8.91 7.21 -9.32
CA GLY A 50 -8.69 5.99 -10.09
C GLY A 50 -7.77 5.00 -9.37
N ARG A 51 -7.35 3.94 -10.06
CA ARG A 51 -6.31 3.03 -9.56
C ARG A 51 -5.26 2.76 -10.63
N PRO A 52 -4.06 2.30 -10.24
CA PRO A 52 -3.00 1.97 -11.18
C PRO A 52 -3.38 0.74 -12.02
N GLN A 53 -3.08 0.78 -13.31
CA GLN A 53 -3.16 -0.36 -14.23
C GLN A 53 -1.97 -1.30 -14.01
N VAL A 54 -2.01 -2.51 -14.58
CA VAL A 54 -0.90 -3.49 -14.46
C VAL A 54 0.45 -2.89 -14.86
N GLY A 55 0.51 -2.13 -15.95
CA GLY A 55 1.74 -1.48 -16.42
C GLY A 55 2.23 -0.32 -15.53
N ASP A 56 1.37 0.23 -14.66
CA ASP A 56 1.70 1.39 -13.84
C ASP A 56 2.58 1.03 -12.63
N TRP A 57 2.56 -0.22 -12.16
CA TRP A 57 3.21 -0.61 -10.89
C TRP A 57 4.74 -0.44 -10.88
N LYS A 58 5.35 -0.38 -12.07
CA LYS A 58 6.79 -0.19 -12.30
C LYS A 58 7.04 0.90 -13.38
N SER A 59 6.14 1.86 -13.54
CA SER A 59 6.19 2.84 -14.63
C SER A 59 7.08 4.06 -14.37
N GLY A 60 7.59 4.26 -13.14
CA GLY A 60 8.41 5.41 -12.81
C GLY A 60 9.24 5.23 -11.53
N ASP A 61 9.44 6.32 -10.80
CA ASP A 61 10.27 6.41 -9.59
C ASP A 61 9.50 6.89 -8.35
N ARG A 62 8.22 7.28 -8.50
CA ARG A 62 7.40 7.79 -7.40
C ARG A 62 6.84 6.64 -6.57
N CYS A 63 7.39 6.42 -5.38
CA CYS A 63 7.06 5.28 -4.53
C CYS A 63 5.73 5.49 -3.79
N TRP A 64 4.81 4.52 -3.90
CA TRP A 64 3.47 4.55 -3.31
C TRP A 64 3.08 3.24 -2.63
N ILE A 65 2.55 3.31 -1.41
CA ILE A 65 1.77 2.21 -0.84
C ILE A 65 0.33 2.39 -1.32
N VAL A 66 -0.14 1.48 -2.18
CA VAL A 66 -1.45 1.59 -2.86
C VAL A 66 -2.57 1.09 -1.94
N ASP A 67 -2.45 -0.12 -1.39
CA ASP A 67 -3.36 -0.60 -0.35
C ASP A 67 -2.61 -1.25 0.82
N LEU A 68 -3.05 -0.92 2.03
CA LEU A 68 -2.64 -1.58 3.26
C LEU A 68 -3.89 -2.07 3.96
N VAL A 69 -4.07 -3.39 4.00
CA VAL A 69 -5.21 -4.03 4.62
C VAL A 69 -4.72 -4.86 5.80
N ALA A 70 -5.07 -4.43 7.01
CA ALA A 70 -4.75 -5.12 8.25
C ALA A 70 -6.02 -5.55 8.96
N SER A 71 -6.02 -6.72 9.57
CA SER A 71 -7.13 -7.12 10.43
C SER A 71 -7.26 -6.20 11.64
N THR A 72 -8.49 -5.86 12.02
CA THR A 72 -8.80 -5.10 13.25
C THR A 72 -9.11 -6.01 14.44
N THR A 73 -8.99 -7.32 14.28
CA THR A 73 -9.36 -8.30 15.33
C THR A 73 -8.32 -8.41 16.46
N MET A 74 -7.17 -7.74 16.36
CA MET A 74 -6.19 -7.69 17.45
C MET A 74 -6.58 -6.63 18.47
N ALA A 75 -6.47 -6.97 19.76
CA ALA A 75 -6.96 -6.18 20.90
C ALA A 75 -6.46 -4.72 20.96
N GLU A 76 -5.35 -4.40 20.28
CA GLU A 76 -4.74 -3.07 20.30
C GLU A 76 -4.83 -2.32 18.94
N ASN A 77 -5.41 -2.92 17.88
CA ASN A 77 -5.45 -2.35 16.51
C ASN A 77 -4.07 -1.90 15.95
N LEU A 78 -2.96 -2.41 16.49
CA LEU A 78 -1.60 -1.98 16.12
C LEU A 78 -1.03 -2.66 14.87
N LEU A 79 -1.79 -3.52 14.18
CA LEU A 79 -1.27 -4.25 13.02
C LEU A 79 -0.91 -3.32 11.85
N ALA A 80 -1.77 -2.37 11.50
CA ALA A 80 -1.45 -1.42 10.43
C ALA A 80 -0.21 -0.55 10.75
N PRO A 81 -0.08 0.04 11.96
CA PRO A 81 1.15 0.71 12.38
C PRO A 81 2.40 -0.18 12.32
N ARG A 82 2.31 -1.44 12.77
CA ARG A 82 3.44 -2.39 12.74
C ARG A 82 3.86 -2.78 11.33
N ILE A 83 2.89 -3.00 10.45
CA ILE A 83 3.14 -3.26 9.03
C ILE A 83 3.86 -2.06 8.40
N LEU A 84 3.40 -0.84 8.71
CA LEU A 84 4.04 0.37 8.20
C LEU A 84 5.48 0.51 8.72
N ASP A 85 5.72 0.22 9.99
CA ASP A 85 7.07 0.25 10.57
C ASP A 85 7.99 -0.80 9.93
N ASP A 86 7.54 -2.04 9.74
CA ASP A 86 8.29 -3.08 9.01
C ASP A 86 8.65 -2.62 7.59
N LEU A 87 7.69 -2.03 6.86
CA LEU A 87 7.93 -1.50 5.53
C LEU A 87 8.99 -0.38 5.54
N ARG A 88 8.89 0.55 6.50
CA ARG A 88 9.85 1.65 6.67
C ARG A 88 11.27 1.16 6.97
N GLN A 89 11.40 0.06 7.70
CA GLN A 89 12.70 -0.50 8.08
C GLN A 89 13.26 -1.51 7.07
N THR A 90 12.42 -2.02 6.15
CA THR A 90 12.82 -3.03 5.16
C THR A 90 12.73 -2.49 3.72
N ALA A 91 11.62 -2.74 3.03
CA ALA A 91 11.45 -2.46 1.60
C ALA A 91 11.54 -0.96 1.24
N LEU A 92 11.22 -0.08 2.19
CA LEU A 92 11.18 1.37 2.02
C LEU A 92 12.28 2.09 2.79
N LYS A 93 13.27 1.36 3.34
CA LYS A 93 14.37 1.96 4.08
C LYS A 93 15.12 2.99 3.23
N GLY A 94 15.33 4.19 3.78
CA GLY A 94 16.00 5.29 3.09
C GLY A 94 15.25 5.86 1.86
N LYS A 95 13.97 5.53 1.68
CA LYS A 95 13.13 6.05 0.59
C LYS A 95 11.99 6.89 1.16
N THR A 96 11.63 7.95 0.46
CA THR A 96 10.35 8.63 0.69
C THR A 96 9.27 7.92 -0.12
N PHE A 97 8.09 7.73 0.46
CA PHE A 97 6.96 7.13 -0.20
C PHE A 97 5.67 7.84 0.21
N LYS A 98 4.64 7.67 -0.61
CA LYS A 98 3.31 8.21 -0.34
C LYS A 98 2.34 7.08 -0.01
N LEU A 99 1.33 7.37 0.81
CA LEU A 99 0.20 6.48 1.00
C LEU A 99 -1.11 7.27 0.90
N GLN A 100 -2.16 6.61 0.43
CA GLN A 100 -3.49 7.21 0.41
C GLN A 100 -4.25 6.78 1.67
N GLN A 101 -4.49 7.71 2.59
CA GLN A 101 -5.42 7.49 3.69
C GLN A 101 -6.82 7.94 3.28
N THR A 102 -7.82 7.12 3.62
CA THR A 102 -9.22 7.51 3.48
C THR A 102 -9.74 7.90 4.86
N ASP A 103 -10.27 9.12 4.99
CA ASP A 103 -10.92 9.56 6.22
C ASP A 103 -12.13 8.64 6.49
N PRO A 104 -12.17 7.96 7.65
CA PRO A 104 -13.21 6.98 7.93
C PRO A 104 -14.60 7.60 8.16
N LYS A 105 -14.69 8.93 8.37
CA LYS A 105 -15.94 9.67 8.58
C LYS A 105 -16.38 10.43 7.34
N ALA A 106 -15.44 11.13 6.68
CA ALA A 106 -15.73 11.97 5.52
C ALA A 106 -15.63 11.20 4.19
N GLY A 107 -14.93 10.06 4.16
CA GLY A 107 -14.64 9.32 2.92
C GLY A 107 -13.63 10.02 2.00
N GLU A 108 -13.08 11.16 2.43
CA GLU A 108 -12.07 11.92 1.70
C GLU A 108 -10.75 11.14 1.63
N ARG A 109 -10.15 11.12 0.44
CA ARG A 109 -8.83 10.51 0.21
C ARG A 109 -7.76 11.59 0.34
N LYS A 110 -6.76 11.37 1.19
CA LYS A 110 -5.60 12.24 1.36
C LYS A 110 -4.33 11.46 1.11
N ALA A 111 -3.48 12.00 0.24
CA ALA A 111 -2.12 11.52 0.05
C ALA A 111 -1.25 12.04 1.20
N GLU A 112 -0.62 11.15 1.92
CA GLU A 112 0.36 11.48 2.95
C GLU A 112 1.75 11.04 2.48
N GLU A 113 2.72 11.95 2.56
CA GLU A 113 4.12 11.66 2.26
C GLU A 113 4.85 11.27 3.55
N VAL A 114 5.48 10.10 3.53
CA VAL A 114 6.13 9.48 4.69
C VAL A 114 7.57 9.12 4.34
N ALA A 115 8.49 9.49 5.23
CA ALA A 115 9.87 9.06 5.13
C ALA A 115 10.04 7.62 5.63
N GLY A 116 10.76 6.79 4.87
CA GLY A 116 11.29 5.51 5.34
C GLY A 116 12.17 5.69 6.58
N GLY A 117 12.42 4.59 7.30
CA GLY A 117 13.28 4.62 8.48
C GLY A 117 14.68 5.13 8.12
N VAL A 118 15.16 6.11 8.88
CA VAL A 118 16.57 6.56 8.89
C VAL A 118 17.12 6.11 10.24
N ASN A 119 18.18 5.31 10.23
CA ASN A 119 18.88 4.98 11.48
C ASN A 119 19.70 6.21 11.89
N ASP A 120 19.50 6.70 13.11
CA ASP A 120 20.59 7.26 13.90
C ASP A 120 21.48 6.11 14.44
#